data_AF-A0A1M5U0L2-F1
#
_entry.id   AF-A0A1M5U0L2-F1
#
_cell.length_a   1.000
_cell.length_b   1.000
_cell.length_c   1.000
_cell.angle_alpha   90.00
_cell.angle_beta   90.00
_cell.angle_gamma   90.00
#
_symmetry.space_group_name_H-M   'P 1'
#
loop_
_entity.id
_entity.type
_entity.pdbx_description
1 polymer ?
#
loop_
_entity_poly.entity_id
_entity_poly.type
_entity_poly.pdbx_seq_one_letter_code
_entity_poly.pdbx_strand_id
1 'polypeptide(L)'
;MQNSQHKLKTQRHSETSKPKRRYKPNGYWNDKARCQQEAYKYLNRHAFFKSSPGAYVSAKRNGWLDEITAHYQGYKPKGYWNDKARCQREADRFQTRTEFQKGSPSAHQAAKRNGWLEEMTQNYPNTIHPANYWTKERCWAEALQFQARKPFQVGSSSAYKAARLHGWLDDICSHMRRRGSLTKRMVYIAAFPNKVAYIGLTYNLQERSEAHLGTGDRSNKDSAVLSHIKSSGEQPTITPLSLYLDHELAATIEQATINHFRRAGWRLLNRQAGGGLGASIRRWDEETIRRTAKAYDSIQAFKEGALNAYNAASRMGILKELTQHMYSKIKRAGYWTKERCHQEALKYATRSLFMKGCPSAYSKAKQQGWNHEICSHMTSRHKPLGYWNDKALCQAEALKFTRHGDFQEGARGASAAAIRLGFYDEITTHMGPRRPRRAR
;
A
#
# COMPACT_ATOMS: atom_id res chain seq x y z
N MET A 1 34.24 48.22 -23.18
CA MET A 1 33.93 48.94 -21.93
C MET A 1 32.43 48.89 -21.70
N GLN A 2 32.02 48.25 -20.59
CA GLN A 2 30.75 48.39 -19.83
C GLN A 2 29.45 48.40 -20.66
N ASN A 3 28.78 47.29 -20.96
CA ASN A 3 28.14 46.26 -20.11
C ASN A 3 26.90 46.76 -19.32
N SER A 4 25.76 46.63 -19.98
CA SER A 4 24.40 46.90 -19.53
C SER A 4 23.94 45.86 -18.50
N GLN A 5 23.65 46.26 -17.27
CA GLN A 5 23.01 45.39 -16.28
C GLN A 5 21.49 45.63 -16.21
N HIS A 6 20.74 44.67 -16.74
CA HIS A 6 19.36 44.39 -16.36
C HIS A 6 19.27 44.07 -14.86
N LYS A 7 18.47 44.83 -14.10
CA LYS A 7 17.91 44.38 -12.81
C LYS A 7 16.44 44.02 -12.99
N LEU A 8 16.20 42.74 -13.28
CA LEU A 8 14.90 42.09 -13.08
C LEU A 8 14.61 42.03 -11.57
N LYS A 9 13.77 42.94 -11.07
CA LYS A 9 13.07 42.72 -9.80
C LYS A 9 11.88 41.82 -10.08
N THR A 10 12.07 40.51 -9.87
CA THR A 10 10.99 39.53 -9.75
C THR A 10 10.03 39.94 -8.63
N GLN A 11 8.85 40.45 -9.00
CA GLN A 11 7.70 40.42 -8.12
C GLN A 11 7.32 38.95 -7.92
N ARG A 12 7.63 38.40 -6.74
CA ARG A 12 7.04 37.13 -6.31
C ARG A 12 5.55 37.37 -6.13
N HIS A 13 4.74 36.83 -7.04
CA HIS A 13 3.31 36.68 -6.81
C HIS A 13 3.12 35.87 -5.53
N SER A 14 2.65 36.55 -4.49
CA SER A 14 2.24 35.93 -3.24
C SER A 14 1.02 35.05 -3.49
N GLU A 15 1.26 33.76 -3.32
CA GLU A 15 0.36 32.70 -2.91
C GLU A 15 -1.11 33.07 -2.66
N THR A 16 -1.93 32.33 -3.40
CA THR A 16 -3.36 32.11 -3.24
C THR A 16 -3.80 31.99 -1.76
N SER A 17 -4.30 33.08 -1.20
CA SER A 17 -5.09 33.00 0.04
C SER A 17 -6.38 32.24 -0.26
N LYS A 18 -6.47 30.97 0.15
CA LYS A 18 -7.74 30.22 0.14
C LYS A 18 -8.80 31.06 0.87
N PRO A 19 -10.01 31.23 0.31
CA PRO A 19 -11.03 32.07 0.92
C PRO A 19 -11.34 31.56 2.33
N LYS A 20 -11.24 32.45 3.33
CA LYS A 20 -11.61 32.17 4.72
C LYS A 20 -13.06 31.67 4.73
N ARG A 21 -13.27 30.43 5.20
CA ARG A 21 -14.62 29.88 5.39
C ARG A 21 -15.40 30.82 6.31
N ARG A 22 -16.44 31.48 5.79
CA ARG A 22 -17.36 32.29 6.60
C ARG A 22 -18.09 31.34 7.55
N TYR A 23 -17.71 31.32 8.82
CA TYR A 23 -18.40 30.53 9.84
C TYR A 23 -19.79 31.12 10.07
N LYS A 24 -20.80 30.26 10.01
CA LYS A 24 -22.17 30.63 10.38
C LYS A 24 -22.25 30.80 11.91
N PRO A 25 -23.10 31.72 12.42
CA PRO A 25 -23.21 31.97 13.85
C PRO A 25 -23.68 30.72 14.63
N ASN A 26 -23.37 30.69 15.93
CA ASN A 26 -23.80 29.59 16.81
C ASN A 26 -25.33 29.44 16.77
N GLY A 27 -25.80 28.20 16.63
CA GLY A 27 -27.23 27.88 16.54
C GLY A 27 -27.86 28.06 15.15
N TYR A 28 -27.13 28.52 14.13
CA TYR A 28 -27.65 28.72 12.77
C TYR A 28 -28.32 27.46 12.17
N TRP A 29 -27.80 26.27 12.52
CA TRP A 29 -28.27 24.97 12.05
C TRP A 29 -29.28 24.30 12.99
N ASN A 30 -29.81 24.99 14.00
CA ASN A 30 -30.83 24.42 14.91
C ASN A 30 -32.24 24.38 14.29
N ASP A 31 -32.39 24.79 13.04
CA ASP A 31 -33.64 24.75 12.29
C ASP A 31 -33.60 23.60 11.25
N LYS A 32 -34.62 22.73 11.31
CA LYS A 32 -34.79 21.58 10.41
C LYS A 32 -34.92 22.01 8.96
N ALA A 33 -35.69 23.07 8.67
CA ALA A 33 -35.95 23.53 7.31
C ALA A 33 -34.64 24.03 6.64
N ARG A 34 -33.81 24.74 7.39
CA ARG A 34 -32.48 25.17 6.91
C ARG A 34 -31.55 23.99 6.65
N CYS A 35 -31.54 23.00 7.52
CA CYS A 35 -30.76 21.78 7.31
C CYS A 35 -31.25 21.03 6.05
N GLN A 36 -32.55 21.01 5.81
CA GLN A 36 -33.15 20.37 4.64
C GLN A 36 -32.80 21.09 3.33
N GLN A 37 -32.98 22.41 3.27
CA GLN A 37 -32.59 23.22 2.11
C GLN A 37 -31.09 23.08 1.80
N GLU A 38 -30.26 23.02 2.84
CA GLU A 38 -28.83 22.80 2.66
C GLU A 38 -28.52 21.39 2.16
N ALA A 39 -29.25 20.37 2.63
CA ALA A 39 -29.09 18.99 2.15
C ALA A 39 -29.46 18.83 0.66
N TYR A 40 -30.48 19.55 0.16
CA TYR A 40 -30.87 19.51 -1.26
C TYR A 40 -29.80 20.01 -2.24
N LYS A 41 -28.74 20.66 -1.77
CA LYS A 41 -27.60 21.11 -2.61
C LYS A 41 -26.65 19.99 -2.99
N TYR A 42 -26.77 18.81 -2.38
CA TYR A 42 -25.80 17.73 -2.50
C TYR A 42 -26.45 16.45 -3.05
N LEU A 43 -25.67 15.64 -3.76
CA LEU A 43 -26.16 14.42 -4.39
C LEU A 43 -26.32 13.24 -3.40
N ASN A 44 -25.52 13.21 -2.34
CA ASN A 44 -25.50 12.13 -1.36
C ASN A 44 -25.01 12.61 0.02
N ARG A 45 -25.20 11.76 1.05
CA ARG A 45 -24.82 12.08 2.44
C ARG A 45 -23.35 12.39 2.63
N HIS A 46 -22.46 11.79 1.85
CA HIS A 46 -21.02 12.02 1.98
C HIS A 46 -20.65 13.43 1.50
N ALA A 47 -21.20 13.83 0.34
CA ALA A 47 -21.06 15.19 -0.17
C ALA A 47 -21.65 16.22 0.80
N PHE A 48 -22.83 15.94 1.37
CA PHE A 48 -23.45 16.79 2.38
C PHE A 48 -22.57 16.95 3.64
N PHE A 49 -22.03 15.85 4.16
CA PHE A 49 -21.13 15.86 5.33
C PHE A 49 -19.83 16.65 5.06
N LYS A 50 -19.23 16.49 3.89
CA LYS A 50 -17.95 17.15 3.54
C LYS A 50 -18.11 18.64 3.32
N SER A 51 -19.18 19.04 2.64
CA SER A 51 -19.40 20.43 2.24
C SER A 51 -20.10 21.25 3.32
N SER A 52 -21.01 20.65 4.09
CA SER A 52 -21.73 21.32 5.18
C SER A 52 -21.74 20.48 6.47
N PRO A 53 -20.57 20.31 7.12
CA PRO A 53 -20.46 19.48 8.33
C PRO A 53 -21.31 20.01 9.49
N GLY A 54 -21.51 21.33 9.60
CA GLY A 54 -22.33 21.94 10.64
C GLY A 54 -23.82 21.57 10.53
N ALA A 55 -24.38 21.67 9.31
CA ALA A 55 -25.76 21.26 9.02
C ALA A 55 -25.93 19.75 9.22
N TYR A 56 -24.98 18.96 8.72
CA TYR A 56 -25.01 17.50 8.86
C TYR A 56 -24.99 17.06 10.33
N VAL A 57 -24.10 17.62 11.15
CA VAL A 57 -23.98 17.28 12.58
C VAL A 57 -25.24 17.71 13.33
N SER A 58 -25.81 18.88 13.03
CA SER A 58 -27.06 19.33 13.64
C SER A 58 -28.23 18.40 13.28
N ALA A 59 -28.39 18.06 12.00
CA ALA A 59 -29.41 17.13 11.54
C ALA A 59 -29.24 15.74 12.17
N LYS A 60 -28.01 15.26 12.34
CA LYS A 60 -27.71 13.99 13.02
C LYS A 60 -28.06 14.05 14.51
N ARG A 61 -27.67 15.11 15.20
CA ARG A 61 -27.92 15.30 16.65
C ARG A 61 -29.42 15.37 16.96
N ASN A 62 -30.19 16.01 16.08
CA ASN A 62 -31.64 16.18 16.23
C ASN A 62 -32.48 15.07 15.56
N GLY A 63 -31.85 14.04 14.99
CA GLY A 63 -32.56 12.91 14.36
C GLY A 63 -33.16 13.19 12.97
N TRP A 64 -33.04 14.41 12.43
CA TRP A 64 -33.62 14.79 11.13
C TRP A 64 -32.88 14.23 9.91
N LEU A 65 -31.68 13.69 10.10
CA LEU A 65 -30.79 13.33 8.99
C LEU A 65 -31.45 12.35 8.01
N ASP A 66 -32.25 11.40 8.49
CA ASP A 66 -32.92 10.41 7.65
C ASP A 66 -34.00 11.01 6.77
N GLU A 67 -34.81 11.91 7.33
CA GLU A 67 -35.88 12.60 6.61
C GLU A 67 -35.31 13.58 5.56
N ILE A 68 -34.36 14.44 5.95
CA ILE A 68 -33.87 15.49 5.05
C ILE A 68 -33.01 14.95 3.89
N THR A 69 -32.56 13.70 3.97
CA THR A 69 -31.74 13.06 2.93
C THR A 69 -32.46 11.90 2.24
N ALA A 70 -33.76 11.74 2.45
CA ALA A 70 -34.57 10.68 1.85
C ALA A 70 -34.57 10.72 0.30
N HIS A 71 -34.34 11.90 -0.28
CA HIS A 71 -34.26 12.11 -1.73
C HIS A 71 -32.95 11.64 -2.38
N TYR A 72 -31.94 11.23 -1.59
CA TYR A 72 -30.67 10.75 -2.15
C TYR A 72 -30.80 9.34 -2.72
N GLN A 73 -30.45 9.19 -4.00
CA GLN A 73 -30.41 7.89 -4.66
C GLN A 73 -29.36 6.98 -4.01
N GLY A 74 -29.72 5.71 -3.80
CA GLY A 74 -28.84 4.69 -3.22
C GLY A 74 -28.68 4.77 -1.69
N TYR A 75 -29.33 5.73 -1.01
CA TYR A 75 -29.33 5.74 0.45
C TYR A 75 -30.25 4.65 1.01
N LYS A 76 -29.70 3.79 1.87
CA LYS A 76 -30.42 2.75 2.60
C LYS A 76 -30.42 3.12 4.10
N PRO A 77 -31.58 3.36 4.75
CA PRO A 77 -31.66 3.75 6.15
C PRO A 77 -31.02 2.74 7.11
N LYS A 78 -30.72 3.18 8.34
CA LYS A 78 -30.24 2.28 9.38
C LYS A 78 -31.29 1.20 9.61
N GLY A 79 -30.89 -0.07 9.55
CA GLY A 79 -31.81 -1.21 9.68
C GLY A 79 -32.52 -1.61 8.39
N TYR A 80 -32.23 -0.99 7.24
CA TYR A 80 -32.80 -1.38 5.94
C TYR A 80 -32.62 -2.87 5.60
N TRP A 81 -31.50 -3.46 6.03
CA TRP A 81 -31.18 -4.88 5.84
C TRP A 81 -31.52 -5.76 7.06
N ASN A 82 -32.28 -5.26 8.03
CA ASN A 82 -32.77 -6.08 9.15
C ASN A 82 -34.01 -6.90 8.76
N ASP A 83 -34.44 -6.84 7.50
CA ASP A 83 -35.53 -7.62 6.93
C ASP A 83 -34.93 -8.74 6.07
N LYS A 84 -35.21 -10.00 6.46
CA LYS A 84 -34.71 -11.20 5.77
C LYS A 84 -35.19 -11.26 4.32
N ALA A 85 -36.45 -10.90 4.04
CA ALA A 85 -37.01 -10.97 2.70
C ALA A 85 -36.33 -9.97 1.73
N ARG A 86 -35.94 -8.79 2.23
CA ARG A 86 -35.13 -7.83 1.45
C ARG A 86 -33.74 -8.36 1.16
N CYS A 87 -33.10 -8.97 2.16
CA CYS A 87 -31.79 -9.56 1.98
C CYS A 87 -31.83 -10.70 0.96
N GLN A 88 -32.87 -11.56 1.01
CA GLN A 88 -33.09 -12.64 0.04
C GLN A 88 -33.20 -12.11 -1.38
N ARG A 89 -34.12 -11.16 -1.64
CA ARG A 89 -34.28 -10.58 -2.98
C ARG A 89 -33.00 -9.96 -3.54
N GLU A 90 -32.18 -9.38 -2.67
CA GLU A 90 -30.89 -8.84 -3.09
C GLU A 90 -29.87 -9.96 -3.38
N ALA A 91 -29.86 -11.03 -2.59
CA ALA A 91 -29.02 -12.19 -2.83
C ALA A 91 -29.41 -12.90 -4.15
N ASP A 92 -30.70 -13.01 -4.47
CA ASP A 92 -31.17 -13.67 -5.70
C ASP A 92 -30.66 -13.01 -7.00
N ARG A 93 -30.11 -11.79 -6.91
CA ARG A 93 -29.48 -11.07 -8.04
C ARG A 93 -28.07 -11.57 -8.37
N PHE A 94 -27.49 -12.41 -7.52
CA PHE A 94 -26.11 -12.90 -7.64
C PHE A 94 -26.09 -14.42 -7.77
N GLN A 95 -25.08 -14.94 -8.47
CA GLN A 95 -24.98 -16.38 -8.72
C GLN A 95 -24.09 -17.08 -7.70
N THR A 96 -23.16 -16.37 -7.05
CA THR A 96 -22.22 -16.95 -6.09
C THR A 96 -22.09 -16.15 -4.80
N ARG A 97 -21.62 -16.80 -3.72
CA ARG A 97 -21.42 -16.15 -2.41
C ARG A 97 -20.45 -14.97 -2.52
N THR A 98 -19.40 -15.14 -3.30
CA THR A 98 -18.36 -14.12 -3.54
C THR A 98 -18.92 -12.92 -4.30
N GLU A 99 -19.77 -13.16 -5.30
CA GLU A 99 -20.45 -12.08 -6.04
C GLU A 99 -21.41 -11.32 -5.13
N PHE A 100 -22.23 -12.02 -4.34
CA PHE A 100 -23.13 -11.38 -3.38
C PHE A 100 -22.36 -10.53 -2.36
N GLN A 101 -21.25 -11.06 -1.82
CA GLN A 101 -20.39 -10.33 -0.89
C GLN A 101 -19.81 -9.03 -1.50
N LYS A 102 -19.39 -9.07 -2.76
CA LYS A 102 -18.78 -7.92 -3.44
C LYS A 102 -19.81 -6.92 -3.96
N GLY A 103 -20.92 -7.42 -4.50
CA GLY A 103 -21.98 -6.61 -5.13
C GLY A 103 -22.92 -5.97 -4.11
N SER A 104 -23.19 -6.63 -2.98
CA SER A 104 -24.02 -6.08 -1.91
C SER A 104 -23.45 -6.36 -0.51
N PRO A 105 -22.31 -5.73 -0.15
CA PRO A 105 -21.61 -6.02 1.09
C PRO A 105 -22.46 -5.78 2.34
N SER A 106 -23.31 -4.74 2.33
CA SER A 106 -24.18 -4.43 3.46
C SER A 106 -25.28 -5.48 3.68
N ALA A 107 -25.87 -6.01 2.60
CA ALA A 107 -26.86 -7.09 2.67
C ALA A 107 -26.20 -8.40 3.12
N HIS A 108 -25.06 -8.74 2.54
CA HIS A 108 -24.28 -9.92 2.93
C HIS A 108 -23.88 -9.89 4.41
N GLN A 109 -23.42 -8.74 4.93
CA GLN A 109 -23.08 -8.59 6.35
C GLN A 109 -24.30 -8.66 7.27
N ALA A 110 -25.46 -8.19 6.83
CA ALA A 110 -26.70 -8.36 7.58
C ALA A 110 -27.13 -9.83 7.63
N ALA A 111 -27.15 -10.52 6.48
CA ALA A 111 -27.44 -11.94 6.38
C ALA A 111 -26.49 -12.79 7.24
N LYS A 112 -25.19 -12.47 7.25
CA LYS A 112 -24.19 -13.15 8.09
C LYS A 112 -24.43 -12.93 9.59
N ARG A 113 -24.66 -11.67 10.00
CA ARG A 113 -24.88 -11.35 11.42
C ARG A 113 -26.16 -11.97 11.98
N ASN A 114 -27.19 -12.11 11.16
CA ASN A 114 -28.48 -12.68 11.55
C ASN A 114 -28.58 -14.20 11.27
N GLY A 115 -27.52 -14.85 10.80
CA GLY A 115 -27.52 -16.29 10.51
C GLY A 115 -28.31 -16.72 9.27
N TRP A 116 -28.81 -15.78 8.46
CA TRP A 116 -29.59 -16.09 7.24
C TRP A 116 -28.73 -16.51 6.06
N LEU A 117 -27.42 -16.23 6.09
CA LEU A 117 -26.54 -16.38 4.94
C LEU A 117 -26.57 -17.81 4.36
N GLU A 118 -26.54 -18.84 5.21
CA GLU A 118 -26.53 -20.24 4.74
C GLU A 118 -27.81 -20.59 3.98
N GLU A 119 -28.97 -20.28 4.56
CA GLU A 119 -30.28 -20.51 3.94
C GLU A 119 -30.43 -19.71 2.64
N MET A 120 -30.08 -18.42 2.67
CA MET A 120 -30.21 -17.54 1.50
C MET A 120 -29.33 -17.95 0.32
N THR A 121 -28.24 -18.67 0.59
CA THR A 121 -27.23 -19.05 -0.41
C THR A 121 -27.13 -20.55 -0.60
N GLN A 122 -28.13 -21.31 -0.14
CA GLN A 122 -28.17 -22.78 -0.25
C GLN A 122 -28.06 -23.26 -1.70
N ASN A 123 -28.63 -22.50 -2.63
CA ASN A 123 -28.64 -22.82 -4.06
C ASN A 123 -27.42 -22.26 -4.81
N TYR A 124 -26.51 -21.56 -4.14
CA TYR A 124 -25.29 -21.09 -4.79
C TYR A 124 -24.34 -22.26 -5.05
N PRO A 125 -23.67 -22.31 -6.20
CA PRO A 125 -22.71 -23.37 -6.49
C PRO A 125 -21.58 -23.30 -5.46
N ASN A 126 -21.31 -24.44 -4.82
CA ASN A 126 -20.21 -24.54 -3.90
C ASN A 126 -18.90 -24.50 -4.68
N THR A 127 -18.18 -23.38 -4.56
CA THR A 127 -16.87 -23.18 -5.22
C THR A 127 -15.73 -23.82 -4.43
N ILE A 128 -16.01 -24.35 -3.24
CA ILE A 128 -15.04 -25.10 -2.44
C ILE A 128 -15.17 -26.57 -2.80
N HIS A 129 -14.18 -27.04 -3.54
CA HIS A 129 -14.02 -28.46 -3.78
C HIS A 129 -13.62 -29.19 -2.48
N PRO A 130 -14.14 -30.41 -2.23
CA PRO A 130 -13.76 -31.20 -1.07
C PRO A 130 -12.26 -31.55 -1.08
N ALA A 131 -11.75 -32.01 0.06
CA ALA A 131 -10.38 -32.51 0.15
C ALA A 131 -10.15 -33.61 -0.91
N ASN A 132 -8.98 -33.59 -1.55
CA ASN A 132 -8.59 -34.52 -2.63
C ASN A 132 -9.48 -34.49 -3.89
N TYR A 133 -10.31 -33.46 -4.09
CA TYR A 133 -11.07 -33.31 -5.33
C TYR A 133 -10.18 -33.26 -6.58
N TRP A 134 -9.02 -32.61 -6.49
CA TRP A 134 -8.09 -32.49 -7.62
C TRP A 134 -7.22 -33.74 -7.73
N THR A 135 -7.64 -34.67 -8.59
CA THR A 135 -6.82 -35.79 -9.06
C THR A 135 -6.00 -35.39 -10.29
N LYS A 136 -5.03 -36.21 -10.69
CA LYS A 136 -4.21 -35.97 -11.89
C LYS A 136 -5.07 -35.87 -13.14
N GLU A 137 -6.07 -36.74 -13.25
CA GLU A 137 -7.01 -36.84 -14.38
C GLU A 137 -7.90 -35.61 -14.47
N ARG A 138 -8.44 -35.14 -13.33
CA ARG A 138 -9.25 -33.90 -13.29
C ARG A 138 -8.42 -32.68 -13.62
N CYS A 139 -7.19 -32.59 -13.11
CA CYS A 139 -6.27 -31.52 -13.48
C CYS A 139 -5.93 -31.57 -14.98
N TRP A 140 -5.80 -32.77 -15.55
CA TRP A 140 -5.54 -32.94 -16.98
C TRP A 140 -6.73 -32.55 -17.86
N ALA A 141 -7.94 -33.01 -17.54
CA ALA A 141 -9.16 -32.61 -18.24
C ALA A 141 -9.36 -31.09 -18.24
N GLU A 142 -9.07 -30.45 -17.11
CA GLU A 142 -9.11 -29.00 -16.98
C GLU A 142 -7.99 -28.32 -17.80
N ALA A 143 -6.78 -28.86 -17.76
CA ALA A 143 -5.65 -28.36 -18.53
C ALA A 143 -5.87 -28.46 -20.06
N LEU A 144 -6.63 -29.45 -20.55
CA LEU A 144 -6.97 -29.59 -21.97
C LEU A 144 -7.77 -28.40 -22.54
N GLN A 145 -8.47 -27.64 -21.70
CA GLN A 145 -9.21 -26.44 -22.12
C GLN A 145 -8.29 -25.26 -22.48
N PHE A 146 -6.99 -25.36 -22.14
CA PHE A 146 -6.03 -24.27 -22.33
C PHE A 146 -4.89 -24.67 -23.26
N GLN A 147 -4.53 -23.77 -24.17
CA GLN A 147 -3.43 -23.95 -25.13
C GLN A 147 -2.04 -23.57 -24.55
N ALA A 148 -2.02 -22.88 -23.41
CA ALA A 148 -0.81 -22.40 -22.77
C ALA A 148 -0.93 -22.38 -21.23
N ARG A 149 0.22 -22.60 -20.55
CA ARG A 149 0.28 -22.70 -19.07
C ARG A 149 -0.16 -21.42 -18.34
N LYS A 150 0.07 -20.24 -18.91
CA LYS A 150 -0.29 -18.96 -18.26
C LYS A 150 -1.80 -18.74 -18.21
N PRO A 151 -2.55 -18.89 -19.34
CA PRO A 151 -4.00 -18.99 -19.30
C PRO A 151 -4.52 -20.05 -18.33
N PHE A 152 -3.95 -21.26 -18.32
CA PHE A 152 -4.34 -22.32 -17.36
C PHE A 152 -4.15 -21.88 -15.90
N GLN A 153 -3.01 -21.26 -15.56
CA GLN A 153 -2.72 -20.77 -14.22
C GLN A 153 -3.76 -19.74 -13.73
N VAL A 154 -4.23 -18.87 -14.64
CA VAL A 154 -5.15 -17.79 -14.29
C VAL A 154 -6.60 -18.27 -14.31
N GLY A 155 -6.99 -18.99 -15.36
CA GLY A 155 -8.35 -19.50 -15.57
C GLY A 155 -8.73 -20.63 -14.63
N SER A 156 -7.79 -21.53 -14.32
CA SER A 156 -8.02 -22.65 -13.39
C SER A 156 -6.92 -22.76 -12.34
N SER A 157 -6.84 -21.71 -11.51
CA SER A 157 -5.77 -21.57 -10.51
C SER A 157 -5.73 -22.69 -9.47
N SER A 158 -6.88 -23.29 -9.13
CA SER A 158 -6.98 -24.40 -8.18
C SER A 158 -6.38 -25.68 -8.75
N ALA A 159 -6.76 -26.06 -9.97
CA ALA A 159 -6.21 -27.20 -10.69
C ALA A 159 -4.69 -27.04 -10.92
N TYR A 160 -4.26 -25.85 -11.36
CA TYR A 160 -2.85 -25.53 -11.57
C TYR A 160 -2.04 -25.69 -10.27
N LYS A 161 -2.56 -25.17 -9.14
CA LYS A 161 -1.87 -25.29 -7.83
C LYS A 161 -1.77 -26.74 -7.39
N ALA A 162 -2.84 -27.52 -7.52
CA ALA A 162 -2.84 -28.95 -7.18
C ALA A 162 -1.81 -29.71 -8.04
N ALA A 163 -1.86 -29.55 -9.36
CA ALA A 163 -0.89 -30.16 -10.27
C ALA A 163 0.55 -29.76 -9.98
N ARG A 164 0.82 -28.50 -9.61
CA ARG A 164 2.15 -28.05 -9.21
C ARG A 164 2.60 -28.67 -7.89
N LEU A 165 1.70 -28.75 -6.90
CA LEU A 165 2.00 -29.31 -5.58
C LEU A 165 2.37 -30.80 -5.68
N HIS A 166 1.68 -31.54 -6.54
CA HIS A 166 1.89 -32.98 -6.75
C HIS A 166 2.85 -33.31 -7.91
N GLY A 167 3.48 -32.32 -8.53
CA GLY A 167 4.45 -32.53 -9.62
C GLY A 167 3.85 -32.98 -10.96
N TRP A 168 2.53 -32.98 -11.13
CA TRP A 168 1.85 -33.39 -12.37
C TRP A 168 1.92 -32.36 -13.50
N LEU A 169 2.37 -31.14 -13.20
CA LEU A 169 2.25 -30.00 -14.11
C LEU A 169 2.88 -30.24 -15.48
N ASP A 170 4.02 -30.94 -15.55
CA ASP A 170 4.69 -31.20 -16.83
C ASP A 170 3.95 -32.21 -17.69
N ASP A 171 3.39 -33.25 -17.08
CA ASP A 171 2.60 -34.28 -17.76
C ASP A 171 1.29 -33.71 -18.30
N ILE A 172 0.52 -33.04 -17.43
CA ILE A 172 -0.82 -32.56 -17.79
C ILE A 172 -0.79 -31.34 -18.73
N CYS A 173 0.34 -30.64 -18.81
CA CYS A 173 0.56 -29.51 -19.71
C CYS A 173 1.50 -29.89 -20.87
N SER A 174 1.67 -31.17 -21.18
CA SER A 174 2.52 -31.65 -22.27
C SER A 174 2.03 -31.18 -23.64
N HIS A 175 0.71 -31.08 -23.82
CA HIS A 175 0.05 -30.55 -25.03
C HIS A 175 0.14 -29.03 -25.17
N MET A 176 0.44 -28.31 -24.08
CA MET A 176 0.49 -26.85 -24.10
C MET A 176 1.76 -26.35 -24.76
N ARG A 177 1.61 -25.30 -25.59
CA ARG A 177 2.76 -24.67 -26.26
C ARG A 177 3.78 -24.20 -25.22
N ARG A 178 4.97 -24.78 -25.24
CA ARG A 178 6.09 -24.31 -24.41
C ARG A 178 6.57 -22.98 -25.00
N ARG A 179 6.52 -21.93 -24.17
CA ARG A 179 7.14 -20.63 -24.46
C ARG A 179 8.44 -20.58 -23.67
N GLY A 180 9.54 -20.34 -24.37
CA GLY A 180 10.82 -20.06 -23.75
C GLY A 180 10.83 -18.70 -23.07
N SER A 181 12.02 -18.25 -22.71
CA SER A 181 12.28 -16.91 -22.19
C SER A 181 13.57 -16.36 -22.81
N LEU A 182 13.94 -15.13 -22.47
CA LEU A 182 15.25 -14.60 -22.86
C LEU A 182 16.42 -15.45 -22.31
N THR A 183 16.23 -16.19 -21.20
CA THR A 183 17.20 -17.16 -20.65
C THR A 183 17.02 -18.58 -21.19
N LYS A 184 15.85 -18.92 -21.74
CA LYS A 184 15.55 -20.25 -22.30
C LYS A 184 15.16 -20.14 -23.76
N ARG A 185 16.12 -20.36 -24.66
CA ARG A 185 15.96 -20.20 -26.12
C ARG A 185 16.14 -21.53 -26.84
N MET A 186 15.46 -21.71 -27.96
CA MET A 186 15.66 -22.83 -28.89
C MET A 186 16.38 -22.34 -30.14
N VAL A 187 17.12 -23.24 -30.78
CA VAL A 187 17.64 -23.08 -32.13
C VAL A 187 16.57 -23.57 -33.11
N TYR A 188 16.32 -22.81 -34.16
CA TYR A 188 15.40 -23.19 -35.23
C TYR A 188 16.03 -22.92 -36.60
N ILE A 189 15.46 -23.54 -37.63
CA ILE A 189 15.81 -23.32 -39.03
C ILE A 189 14.58 -22.86 -39.81
N ALA A 190 14.77 -21.89 -40.70
CA ALA A 190 13.85 -21.58 -41.79
C ALA A 190 14.51 -22.05 -43.09
N ALA A 191 14.12 -23.22 -43.57
CA ALA A 191 14.71 -23.88 -44.74
C ALA A 191 13.85 -23.64 -45.99
N PHE A 192 14.48 -23.23 -47.08
CA PHE A 192 13.87 -23.03 -48.38
C PHE A 192 14.24 -24.20 -49.32
N PRO A 193 13.56 -24.33 -50.46
CA PRO A 193 14.04 -25.13 -51.58
C PRO A 193 15.50 -24.75 -51.96
N ASN A 194 16.23 -25.67 -52.59
CA ASN A 194 17.58 -25.43 -53.12
C ASN A 194 18.68 -25.14 -52.07
N LYS A 195 18.60 -25.76 -50.88
CA LYS A 195 19.61 -25.67 -49.81
C LYS A 195 19.89 -24.23 -49.33
N VAL A 196 18.86 -23.38 -49.31
CA VAL A 196 18.94 -22.04 -48.71
C VAL A 196 18.31 -22.09 -47.32
N ALA A 197 18.96 -21.51 -46.31
CA ALA A 197 18.39 -21.51 -44.95
C ALA A 197 18.77 -20.30 -44.11
N TYR A 198 17.95 -20.01 -43.10
CA TYR A 198 18.27 -19.12 -42.00
C TYR A 198 18.21 -19.90 -40.69
N ILE A 199 19.23 -19.79 -39.85
CA ILE A 199 19.27 -20.42 -38.52
C ILE A 199 19.20 -19.32 -37.47
N GLY A 200 18.40 -19.50 -36.43
CA GLY A 200 18.25 -18.46 -35.42
C GLY A 200 17.90 -18.97 -34.03
N LEU A 201 18.04 -18.07 -33.06
CA LEU A 201 17.50 -18.24 -31.71
C LEU A 201 16.10 -17.65 -31.57
N THR A 202 15.22 -18.39 -30.90
CA THR A 202 13.92 -17.88 -30.48
C THR A 202 13.48 -18.43 -29.13
N TYR A 203 12.68 -17.66 -28.40
CA TYR A 203 11.95 -18.16 -27.24
C TYR A 203 10.46 -18.40 -27.56
N ASN A 204 10.00 -18.04 -28.76
CA ASN A 204 8.67 -18.33 -29.26
C ASN A 204 8.76 -18.57 -30.78
N LEU A 205 8.66 -19.84 -31.21
CA LEU A 205 8.78 -20.21 -32.62
C LEU A 205 7.66 -19.64 -33.48
N GLN A 206 6.43 -19.60 -32.95
CA GLN A 206 5.28 -19.09 -33.68
C GLN A 206 5.39 -17.59 -33.94
N GLU A 207 5.63 -16.78 -32.89
CA GLU A 207 5.84 -15.34 -33.05
C GLU A 207 7.01 -15.05 -34.01
N ARG A 208 8.05 -15.88 -33.97
CA ARG A 208 9.20 -15.75 -34.87
C ARG A 208 8.85 -16.10 -36.31
N SER A 209 8.05 -17.14 -36.52
CA SER A 209 7.53 -17.53 -37.82
C SER A 209 6.67 -16.43 -38.43
N GLU A 210 5.69 -15.91 -37.68
CA GLU A 210 4.84 -14.78 -38.09
C GLU A 210 5.66 -13.53 -38.44
N ALA A 211 6.71 -13.24 -37.66
CA ALA A 211 7.61 -12.13 -37.94
C ALA A 211 8.43 -12.32 -39.23
N HIS A 212 8.84 -13.55 -39.56
CA HIS A 212 9.54 -13.88 -40.80
C HIS A 212 8.61 -13.91 -42.02
N LEU A 213 7.35 -14.29 -41.85
CA LEU A 213 6.34 -14.31 -42.91
C LEU A 213 5.67 -12.93 -43.11
N GLY A 214 5.87 -11.99 -42.18
CA GLY A 214 5.28 -10.66 -42.25
C GLY A 214 3.78 -10.61 -41.90
N THR A 215 3.26 -11.63 -41.21
CA THR A 215 1.83 -11.80 -40.92
C THR A 215 1.41 -11.35 -39.51
N GLY A 216 2.36 -10.98 -38.64
CA GLY A 216 2.09 -10.55 -37.26
C GLY A 216 2.42 -9.08 -36.96
N ASP A 217 1.92 -8.57 -35.82
CA ASP A 217 2.08 -7.18 -35.35
C ASP A 217 3.54 -6.71 -35.24
N ARG A 218 4.48 -7.65 -35.05
CA ARG A 218 5.93 -7.39 -34.98
C ARG A 218 6.65 -7.77 -36.28
N SER A 219 6.01 -7.59 -37.43
CA SER A 219 6.64 -7.84 -38.73
C SER A 219 7.98 -7.11 -38.83
N ASN A 220 9.06 -7.89 -38.95
CA ASN A 220 10.39 -7.31 -39.18
C ASN A 220 10.57 -7.17 -40.69
N LYS A 221 10.23 -5.99 -41.22
CA LYS A 221 10.31 -5.69 -42.66
C LYS A 221 11.71 -5.95 -43.24
N ASP A 222 12.74 -5.94 -42.39
CA ASP A 222 14.15 -6.11 -42.76
C ASP A 222 14.71 -7.52 -42.46
N SER A 223 13.86 -8.48 -42.11
CA SER A 223 14.30 -9.87 -41.89
C SER A 223 14.86 -10.48 -43.17
N ALA A 224 16.06 -11.08 -43.10
CA ALA A 224 16.68 -11.80 -44.23
C ALA A 224 15.78 -12.89 -44.84
N VAL A 225 15.00 -13.59 -44.01
CA VAL A 225 14.01 -14.59 -44.47
C VAL A 225 12.91 -13.93 -45.30
N LEU A 226 12.26 -12.87 -44.79
CA LEU A 226 11.22 -12.12 -45.49
C LEU A 226 11.72 -11.50 -46.80
N SER A 227 12.94 -10.94 -46.79
CA SER A 227 13.58 -10.44 -48.01
C SER A 227 13.78 -11.55 -49.04
N HIS A 228 14.19 -12.74 -48.60
CA HIS A 228 14.34 -13.87 -49.51
C HIS A 228 13.00 -14.32 -50.10
N ILE A 229 11.96 -14.49 -49.26
CA ILE A 229 10.59 -14.81 -49.71
C ILE A 229 10.13 -13.84 -50.81
N LYS A 230 10.31 -12.53 -50.60
CA LYS A 230 9.93 -11.51 -51.59
C LYS A 230 10.73 -11.61 -52.90
N SER A 231 11.99 -12.02 -52.83
CA SER A 231 12.87 -12.11 -54.00
C SER A 231 12.71 -13.41 -54.80
N SER A 232 12.47 -14.54 -54.13
CA SER A 232 12.40 -15.87 -54.78
C SER A 232 10.97 -16.35 -55.00
N GLY A 233 9.99 -15.82 -54.26
CA GLY A 233 8.62 -16.33 -54.23
C GLY A 233 8.47 -17.66 -53.47
N GLU A 234 9.56 -18.21 -52.94
CA GLU A 234 9.57 -19.49 -52.22
C GLU A 234 9.18 -19.33 -50.75
N GLN A 235 8.49 -20.33 -50.21
CA GLN A 235 8.08 -20.36 -48.80
C GLN A 235 9.02 -21.24 -47.96
N PRO A 236 9.49 -20.77 -46.79
CA PRO A 236 10.34 -21.57 -45.93
C PRO A 236 9.53 -22.57 -45.09
N THR A 237 10.11 -23.73 -44.83
CA THR A 237 9.67 -24.62 -43.76
C THR A 237 10.41 -24.24 -42.47
N ILE A 238 9.67 -23.79 -41.45
CA ILE A 238 10.24 -23.34 -40.18
C ILE A 238 10.09 -24.43 -39.12
N THR A 239 11.21 -25.03 -38.70
CA THR A 239 11.23 -26.15 -37.74
C THR A 239 12.19 -25.90 -36.57
N PRO A 240 11.86 -26.39 -35.37
CA PRO A 240 12.79 -26.38 -34.24
C PRO A 240 13.91 -27.40 -34.49
N LEU A 241 15.16 -27.00 -34.21
CA LEU A 241 16.32 -27.88 -34.22
C LEU A 241 16.75 -28.32 -32.81
N SER A 242 16.26 -27.64 -31.77
CA SER A 242 16.53 -27.99 -30.38
C SER A 242 15.29 -27.80 -29.50
N LEU A 243 15.31 -28.40 -28.31
CA LEU A 243 14.45 -27.98 -27.21
C LEU A 243 14.85 -26.58 -26.71
N TYR A 244 14.10 -26.01 -25.77
CA TYR A 244 14.50 -24.78 -25.09
C TYR A 244 15.68 -25.07 -24.15
N LEU A 245 16.81 -24.45 -24.45
CA LEU A 245 18.08 -24.59 -23.73
C LEU A 245 18.42 -23.29 -23.02
N ASP A 246 19.39 -23.35 -22.10
CA ASP A 246 19.96 -22.12 -21.57
C ASP A 246 20.50 -21.25 -22.70
N HIS A 247 20.27 -19.94 -22.64
CA HIS A 247 20.61 -19.02 -23.72
C HIS A 247 22.09 -19.08 -24.14
N GLU A 248 23.05 -19.26 -23.22
CA GLU A 248 24.48 -19.40 -23.55
C GLU A 248 24.76 -20.69 -24.33
N LEU A 249 24.17 -21.79 -23.87
CA LEU A 249 24.26 -23.08 -24.57
C LEU A 249 23.56 -23.01 -25.94
N ALA A 250 22.39 -22.37 -26.01
CA ALA A 250 21.65 -22.19 -27.25
C ALA A 250 22.45 -21.36 -28.27
N ALA A 251 23.13 -20.30 -27.82
CA ALA A 251 24.03 -19.48 -28.65
C ALA A 251 25.20 -20.30 -29.20
N THR A 252 25.80 -21.15 -28.37
CA THR A 252 26.88 -22.06 -28.78
C THR A 252 26.40 -23.06 -29.82
N ILE A 253 25.21 -23.64 -29.61
CA ILE A 253 24.62 -24.59 -30.55
C ILE A 253 24.23 -23.90 -31.85
N GLU A 254 23.60 -22.72 -31.82
CA GLU A 254 23.30 -21.93 -33.02
C GLU A 254 24.55 -21.72 -33.88
N GLN A 255 25.65 -21.30 -33.26
CA GLN A 255 26.92 -21.09 -33.94
C GLN A 255 27.46 -22.39 -34.56
N ALA A 256 27.40 -23.51 -33.83
CA ALA A 256 27.81 -24.82 -34.32
C ALA A 256 26.92 -25.31 -35.47
N THR A 257 25.60 -25.10 -35.38
CA THR A 257 24.63 -25.44 -36.43
C THR A 257 24.88 -24.63 -37.70
N ILE A 258 25.11 -23.32 -37.60
CA ILE A 258 25.47 -22.46 -38.75
C ILE A 258 26.72 -23.02 -39.45
N ASN A 259 27.75 -23.39 -38.68
CA ASN A 259 28.98 -23.93 -39.24
C ASN A 259 28.77 -25.30 -39.90
N HIS A 260 27.96 -26.17 -39.30
CA HIS A 260 27.61 -27.47 -39.86
C HIS A 260 26.89 -27.34 -41.21
N PHE A 261 25.85 -26.50 -41.29
CA PHE A 261 25.10 -26.29 -42.53
C PHE A 261 25.95 -25.64 -43.62
N ARG A 262 26.84 -24.69 -43.26
CA ARG A 262 27.79 -24.09 -44.20
C ARG A 262 28.73 -25.14 -44.80
N ARG A 263 29.27 -26.06 -43.97
CA ARG A 263 30.13 -27.17 -44.44
C ARG A 263 29.36 -28.18 -45.31
N ALA A 264 28.07 -28.37 -45.04
CA ALA A 264 27.19 -29.23 -45.84
C ALA A 264 26.73 -28.59 -47.19
N GLY A 265 27.25 -27.41 -47.53
CA GLY A 265 26.99 -26.73 -48.80
C GLY A 265 25.68 -25.93 -48.85
N TRP A 266 25.13 -25.53 -47.70
CA TRP A 266 23.94 -24.68 -47.66
C TRP A 266 24.29 -23.20 -47.81
N ARG A 267 23.47 -22.46 -48.56
CA ARG A 267 23.54 -20.99 -48.64
C ARG A 267 22.78 -20.38 -47.46
N LEU A 268 23.50 -19.89 -46.46
CA LEU A 268 22.89 -19.31 -45.26
C LEU A 268 22.58 -17.83 -45.42
N LEU A 269 21.36 -17.42 -45.06
CA LEU A 269 20.88 -16.04 -45.05
C LEU A 269 21.35 -15.24 -43.81
N ASN A 270 21.99 -15.90 -42.84
CA ASN A 270 22.56 -15.28 -41.65
C ASN A 270 23.65 -14.27 -42.04
N ARG A 271 23.47 -12.99 -41.67
CA ARG A 271 24.49 -11.95 -41.87
C ARG A 271 25.64 -12.02 -40.87
N GLN A 272 25.37 -12.51 -39.66
CA GLN A 272 26.34 -12.63 -38.57
C GLN A 272 26.74 -14.09 -38.38
N ALA A 273 27.91 -14.31 -37.77
CA ALA A 273 28.43 -15.66 -37.53
C ALA A 273 27.47 -16.53 -36.69
N GLY A 274 26.68 -15.93 -35.79
CA GLY A 274 25.85 -16.62 -34.81
C GLY A 274 26.21 -16.18 -33.39
N GLY A 275 25.47 -16.64 -32.38
CA GLY A 275 25.83 -16.47 -30.98
C GLY A 275 25.47 -15.13 -30.34
N GLY A 276 24.87 -14.21 -31.10
CA GLY A 276 24.42 -12.91 -30.61
C GLY A 276 23.21 -13.03 -29.68
N LEU A 277 23.40 -12.86 -28.37
CA LEU A 277 22.31 -12.92 -27.38
C LEU A 277 21.38 -11.69 -27.36
N GLY A 278 21.70 -10.64 -28.14
CA GLY A 278 20.99 -9.35 -28.13
C GLY A 278 21.23 -8.58 -26.82
N ALA A 279 20.33 -7.67 -26.46
CA ALA A 279 20.37 -6.97 -25.17
C ALA A 279 20.31 -8.00 -24.02
N SER A 280 21.46 -8.28 -23.42
CA SER A 280 21.61 -9.27 -22.35
C SER A 280 20.77 -8.88 -21.13
N ILE A 281 20.18 -9.88 -20.47
CA ILE A 281 19.62 -9.72 -19.14
C ILE A 281 20.77 -9.30 -18.22
N ARG A 282 20.78 -8.06 -17.73
CA ARG A 282 21.72 -7.63 -16.69
C ARG A 282 21.50 -8.53 -15.47
N ARG A 283 22.38 -9.51 -15.27
CA ARG A 283 22.47 -10.27 -14.02
C ARG A 283 23.08 -9.34 -12.98
N TRP A 284 22.39 -9.16 -11.88
CA TRP A 284 22.97 -8.51 -10.70
C TRP A 284 23.93 -9.51 -10.06
N ASP A 285 25.23 -9.23 -10.12
CA ASP A 285 26.24 -9.94 -9.34
C ASP A 285 26.30 -9.39 -7.91
N GLU A 286 26.81 -10.20 -6.98
CA GLU A 286 26.85 -9.86 -5.56
C GLU A 286 27.64 -8.57 -5.27
N GLU A 287 28.74 -8.35 -5.98
CA GLU A 287 29.60 -7.19 -5.78
C GLU A 287 28.87 -5.90 -6.16
N THR A 288 28.20 -5.89 -7.31
CA THR A 288 27.39 -4.75 -7.77
C THR A 288 26.23 -4.48 -6.82
N ILE A 289 25.56 -5.52 -6.31
CA ILE A 289 24.50 -5.34 -5.28
C ILE A 289 25.07 -4.71 -4.02
N ARG A 290 26.21 -5.20 -3.51
CA ARG A 290 26.87 -4.65 -2.31
C ARG A 290 27.27 -3.20 -2.52
N ARG A 291 27.82 -2.85 -3.69
CA ARG A 291 28.19 -1.47 -4.05
C ARG A 291 26.96 -0.55 -4.09
N THR A 292 25.87 -0.98 -4.73
CA THR A 292 24.63 -0.22 -4.77
C THR A 292 24.04 -0.04 -3.38
N ALA A 293 24.06 -1.08 -2.53
CA ALA A 293 23.52 -1.03 -1.18
C ALA A 293 24.27 -0.07 -0.26
N LYS A 294 25.60 0.07 -0.40
CA LYS A 294 26.40 1.02 0.39
C LYS A 294 25.96 2.49 0.21
N ALA A 295 25.30 2.83 -0.89
CA ALA A 295 24.81 4.19 -1.15
C ALA A 295 23.52 4.55 -0.37
N TYR A 296 22.96 3.61 0.41
CA TYR A 296 21.70 3.82 1.13
C TYR A 296 21.88 3.55 2.63
N ASP A 297 21.38 4.47 3.45
CA ASP A 297 21.44 4.36 4.91
C ASP A 297 20.22 3.64 5.52
N SER A 298 19.15 3.45 4.76
CA SER A 298 17.93 2.79 5.25
C SER A 298 17.41 1.72 4.29
N ILE A 299 16.85 0.64 4.85
CA ILE A 299 16.29 -0.47 4.06
C ILE A 299 15.17 0.03 3.13
N GLN A 300 14.37 1.00 3.58
CA GLN A 300 13.30 1.58 2.78
C GLN A 300 13.87 2.38 1.59
N ALA A 301 14.89 3.20 1.82
CA ALA A 301 15.53 3.97 0.76
C ALA A 301 16.21 3.04 -0.26
N PHE A 302 16.84 1.95 0.19
CA PHE A 302 17.40 0.93 -0.70
C PHE A 302 16.32 0.23 -1.53
N LYS A 303 15.19 -0.13 -0.91
CA LYS A 303 14.06 -0.78 -1.60
C LYS A 303 13.40 0.13 -2.64
N GLU A 304 13.25 1.41 -2.35
CA GLU A 304 12.63 2.39 -3.25
C GLU A 304 13.59 2.84 -4.35
N GLY A 305 14.85 3.12 -4.00
CA GLY A 305 15.86 3.65 -4.93
C GLY A 305 16.56 2.59 -5.79
N ALA A 306 16.65 1.34 -5.32
CA ALA A 306 17.33 0.25 -6.01
C ALA A 306 16.55 -1.08 -5.89
N LEU A 307 15.26 -1.04 -6.23
CA LEU A 307 14.34 -2.20 -6.12
C LEU A 307 14.89 -3.48 -6.78
N ASN A 308 15.53 -3.36 -7.94
CA ASN A 308 16.08 -4.51 -8.66
C ASN A 308 17.25 -5.16 -7.91
N ALA A 309 18.14 -4.35 -7.32
CA ALA A 309 19.25 -4.81 -6.49
C ALA A 309 18.72 -5.43 -5.17
N TYR A 310 17.74 -4.79 -4.53
CA TYR A 310 17.08 -5.31 -3.34
C TYR A 310 16.45 -6.69 -3.59
N ASN A 311 15.69 -6.83 -4.68
CA ASN A 311 15.06 -8.11 -5.04
C ASN A 311 16.08 -9.17 -5.45
N ALA A 312 17.21 -8.78 -6.05
CA ALA A 312 18.31 -9.68 -6.33
C ALA A 312 18.97 -10.19 -5.03
N ALA A 313 19.30 -9.28 -4.11
CA ALA A 313 19.83 -9.61 -2.78
C ALA A 313 18.92 -10.57 -2.01
N SER A 314 17.59 -10.35 -2.09
CA SER A 314 16.61 -11.23 -1.45
C SER A 314 16.59 -12.64 -2.05
N ARG A 315 16.68 -12.76 -3.38
CA ARG A 315 16.71 -14.06 -4.07
C ARG A 315 18.00 -14.83 -3.80
N MET A 316 19.11 -14.11 -3.62
CA MET A 316 20.42 -14.67 -3.29
C MET A 316 20.61 -14.95 -1.79
N GLY A 317 19.65 -14.57 -0.93
CA GLY A 317 19.74 -14.78 0.51
C GLY A 317 20.70 -13.82 1.26
N ILE A 318 21.44 -12.97 0.55
CA ILE A 318 22.43 -12.03 1.12
C ILE A 318 21.80 -10.77 1.74
N LEU A 319 20.50 -10.53 1.55
CA LEU A 319 19.83 -9.29 1.98
C LEU A 319 20.01 -8.99 3.48
N LYS A 320 19.97 -10.01 4.34
CA LYS A 320 20.11 -9.83 5.80
C LYS A 320 21.49 -9.32 6.19
N GLU A 321 22.55 -9.84 5.56
CA GLU A 321 23.92 -9.41 5.78
C GLU A 321 24.15 -8.01 5.18
N LEU A 322 23.70 -7.83 3.94
CA LEU A 322 23.85 -6.60 3.16
C LEU A 322 23.13 -5.38 3.75
N THR A 323 22.12 -5.59 4.62
CA THR A 323 21.35 -4.51 5.24
C THR A 323 21.70 -4.26 6.71
N GLN A 324 22.75 -4.89 7.25
CA GLN A 324 23.16 -4.72 8.65
C GLN A 324 23.55 -3.27 8.99
N HIS A 325 24.17 -2.55 8.05
CA HIS A 325 24.55 -1.15 8.23
C HIS A 325 23.36 -0.19 8.08
N MET A 326 22.24 -0.65 7.54
CA MET A 326 21.09 0.19 7.25
C MET A 326 20.14 0.27 8.45
N TYR A 327 19.74 1.47 8.84
CA TYR A 327 18.74 1.62 9.91
C TYR A 327 17.33 1.28 9.40
N SER A 328 16.60 0.50 10.21
CA SER A 328 15.18 0.20 9.98
C SER A 328 14.30 1.29 10.61
N LYS A 329 13.36 1.87 9.84
CA LYS A 329 12.30 2.75 10.38
C LYS A 329 11.46 2.04 11.45
N ILE A 330 11.36 0.72 11.39
CA ILE A 330 10.66 -0.11 12.37
C ILE A 330 11.66 -0.58 13.43
N LYS A 331 11.53 -0.05 14.65
CA LYS A 331 12.27 -0.51 15.82
C LYS A 331 11.68 -1.85 16.27
N ARG A 332 12.42 -2.94 16.11
CA ARG A 332 11.98 -4.31 16.49
C ARG A 332 11.81 -4.44 18.00
N ALA A 333 11.09 -5.48 18.43
CA ALA A 333 10.95 -5.83 19.85
C ALA A 333 12.34 -5.93 20.51
N GLY A 334 12.52 -5.29 21.66
CA GLY A 334 13.81 -5.22 22.37
C GLY A 334 14.70 -4.03 22.01
N TYR A 335 14.37 -3.22 21.00
CA TYR A 335 15.19 -2.04 20.64
C TYR A 335 15.32 -1.02 21.77
N TRP A 336 14.26 -0.84 22.56
CA TRP A 336 14.21 0.09 23.69
C TRP A 336 14.65 -0.59 24.98
N THR A 337 15.93 -0.45 25.30
CA THR A 337 16.52 -0.79 26.60
C THR A 337 16.42 0.40 27.56
N LYS A 338 16.70 0.17 28.85
CA LYS A 338 16.67 1.23 29.88
C LYS A 338 17.64 2.36 29.53
N GLU A 339 18.83 2.01 29.06
CA GLU A 339 19.93 2.91 28.67
C GLU A 339 19.53 3.77 27.46
N ARG A 340 18.95 3.14 26.42
CA ARG A 340 18.50 3.86 25.22
C ARG A 340 17.32 4.78 25.52
N CYS A 341 16.39 4.35 26.38
CA CYS A 341 15.33 5.21 26.86
C CYS A 341 15.88 6.41 27.65
N HIS A 342 16.92 6.20 28.46
CA HIS A 342 17.56 7.27 29.22
C HIS A 342 18.29 8.28 28.33
N GLN A 343 19.12 7.81 27.39
CA GLN A 343 19.79 8.67 26.41
C GLN A 343 18.80 9.51 25.59
N GLU A 344 17.67 8.92 25.20
CA GLU A 344 16.63 9.64 24.49
C GLU A 344 15.91 10.65 25.40
N ALA A 345 15.66 10.29 26.67
CA ALA A 345 15.04 11.18 27.65
C ALA A 345 15.89 12.43 27.96
N LEU A 346 17.23 12.30 27.97
CA LEU A 346 18.15 13.43 28.19
C LEU A 346 17.99 14.57 27.16
N LYS A 347 17.44 14.29 25.97
CA LYS A 347 17.18 15.30 24.92
C LYS A 347 16.03 16.25 25.26
N TYR A 348 15.24 15.95 26.29
CA TYR A 348 14.02 16.68 26.62
C TYR A 348 14.09 17.28 28.04
N ALA A 349 13.66 18.53 28.17
CA ALA A 349 13.65 19.23 29.45
C ALA A 349 12.48 18.85 30.37
N THR A 350 11.36 18.34 29.81
CA THR A 350 10.17 17.98 30.59
C THR A 350 9.57 16.65 30.12
N ARG A 351 8.90 15.95 31.04
CA ARG A 351 8.25 14.65 30.75
C ARG A 351 7.21 14.75 29.64
N SER A 352 6.48 15.87 29.55
CA SER A 352 5.50 16.09 28.47
C SER A 352 6.15 16.24 27.10
N LEU A 353 7.33 16.86 27.02
CA LEU A 353 8.09 16.96 25.78
C LEU A 353 8.66 15.60 25.37
N PHE A 354 9.16 14.83 26.33
CA PHE A 354 9.64 13.46 26.07
C PHE A 354 8.52 12.55 25.56
N MET A 355 7.33 12.59 26.19
CA MET A 355 6.16 11.83 25.76
C MET A 355 5.73 12.17 24.33
N LYS A 356 5.77 13.45 23.94
CA LYS A 356 5.38 13.90 22.60
C LYS A 356 6.46 13.64 21.55
N GLY A 357 7.73 13.85 21.90
CA GLY A 357 8.86 13.73 21.01
C GLY A 357 9.25 12.28 20.72
N CYS A 358 9.16 11.39 21.72
CA CYS A 358 9.43 9.97 21.55
C CYS A 358 8.41 9.09 22.29
N PRO A 359 7.16 8.96 21.77
CA PRO A 359 6.09 8.22 22.44
C PRO A 359 6.45 6.75 22.71
N SER A 360 7.21 6.12 21.81
CA SER A 360 7.60 4.71 21.94
C SER A 360 8.59 4.48 23.10
N ALA A 361 9.59 5.34 23.26
CA ALA A 361 10.54 5.26 24.37
C ALA A 361 9.84 5.52 25.70
N TYR A 362 9.03 6.58 25.76
CA TYR A 362 8.27 6.94 26.96
C TYR A 362 7.29 5.84 27.37
N SER A 363 6.56 5.25 26.41
CA SER A 363 5.63 4.15 26.68
C SER A 363 6.35 2.92 27.21
N LYS A 364 7.50 2.54 26.61
CA LYS A 364 8.31 1.41 27.10
C LYS A 364 8.83 1.68 28.51
N ALA A 365 9.38 2.86 28.76
CA ALA A 365 9.86 3.25 30.10
C ALA A 365 8.73 3.27 31.15
N LYS A 366 7.52 3.71 30.77
CA LYS A 366 6.34 3.66 31.63
C LYS A 366 5.92 2.22 31.95
N GLN A 367 5.85 1.35 30.94
CA GLN A 367 5.49 -0.06 31.11
C GLN A 367 6.46 -0.82 32.02
N GLN A 368 7.75 -0.46 31.98
CA GLN A 368 8.82 -1.11 32.73
C GLN A 368 9.19 -0.39 34.04
N GLY A 369 8.47 0.69 34.40
CA GLY A 369 8.71 1.44 35.63
C GLY A 369 9.96 2.36 35.63
N TRP A 370 10.70 2.47 34.52
CA TRP A 370 11.95 3.23 34.44
C TRP A 370 11.79 4.75 34.51
N ASN A 371 10.57 5.26 34.36
CA ASN A 371 10.30 6.70 34.23
C ASN A 371 10.82 7.56 35.40
N HIS A 372 10.82 7.03 36.64
CA HIS A 372 11.32 7.78 37.79
C HIS A 372 12.82 8.07 37.65
N GLU A 373 13.58 7.06 37.26
CA GLU A 373 15.03 7.15 37.10
C GLU A 373 15.42 7.94 35.85
N ILE A 374 14.86 7.58 34.69
CA ILE A 374 15.30 8.17 33.41
C ILE A 374 14.84 9.62 33.21
N CYS A 375 13.82 10.05 33.95
CA CYS A 375 13.29 11.42 33.90
C CYS A 375 13.53 12.18 35.23
N SER A 376 14.56 11.81 35.99
CA SER A 376 14.94 12.48 37.24
C SER A 376 15.44 13.91 37.01
N HIS A 377 16.12 14.15 35.88
CA HIS A 377 16.61 15.48 35.48
C HIS A 377 15.51 16.44 34.98
N MET A 378 14.29 15.95 34.78
CA MET A 378 13.20 16.74 34.22
C MET A 378 12.39 17.43 35.32
N THR A 379 12.18 18.73 35.20
CA THR A 379 11.36 19.50 36.14
C THR A 379 9.89 19.09 36.07
N SER A 380 9.29 18.78 37.22
CA SER A 380 7.85 18.54 37.35
C SER A 380 7.10 19.86 37.32
N ARG A 381 6.15 20.02 36.38
CA ARG A 381 5.23 21.16 36.35
C ARG A 381 4.22 21.17 37.51
N HIS A 382 4.05 20.04 38.20
CA HIS A 382 3.07 19.89 39.27
C HIS A 382 3.77 19.86 40.62
N LYS A 383 3.33 20.76 41.51
CA LYS A 383 3.62 20.71 42.94
C LYS A 383 3.03 19.41 43.51
N PRO A 384 3.72 18.74 44.46
CA PRO A 384 3.26 17.48 45.03
C PRO A 384 1.88 17.61 45.72
N LEU A 385 1.18 16.48 45.84
CA LEU A 385 -0.10 16.43 46.56
C LEU A 385 0.11 16.92 48.01
N GLY A 386 -0.68 17.88 48.46
CA GLY A 386 -0.55 18.46 49.81
C GLY A 386 0.47 19.60 49.93
N TYR A 387 1.12 20.05 48.85
CA TYR A 387 2.06 21.19 48.88
C TYR A 387 1.46 22.46 49.53
N TRP A 388 0.17 22.70 49.36
CA TRP A 388 -0.53 23.87 49.92
C TRP A 388 -1.17 23.61 51.29
N ASN A 389 -0.87 22.49 51.94
CA ASN A 389 -1.37 22.22 53.30
C ASN A 389 -0.61 23.02 54.37
N ASP A 390 0.57 23.54 54.05
CA ASP A 390 1.34 24.41 54.94
C ASP A 390 0.79 25.84 54.90
N LYS A 391 0.42 26.35 56.08
CA LYS A 391 -0.11 27.70 56.27
C LYS A 391 0.91 28.77 55.88
N ALA A 392 2.20 28.58 56.19
CA ALA A 392 3.24 29.56 55.89
C ALA A 392 3.44 29.73 54.37
N LEU A 393 3.37 28.63 53.61
CA LEU A 393 3.45 28.67 52.14
C LEU A 393 2.24 29.38 51.52
N CYS A 394 1.04 29.12 52.05
CA CYS A 394 -0.16 29.81 51.61
C CYS A 394 -0.12 31.31 51.94
N GLN A 395 0.42 31.68 53.12
CA GLN A 395 0.59 33.07 53.54
C GLN A 395 1.59 33.82 52.66
N ALA A 396 2.76 33.24 52.39
CA ALA A 396 3.76 33.83 51.50
C ALA A 396 3.22 34.04 50.07
N GLU A 397 2.36 33.13 49.59
CA GLU A 397 1.70 33.29 48.30
C GLU A 397 0.59 34.34 48.33
N ALA A 398 -0.17 34.44 49.43
CA ALA A 398 -1.23 35.44 49.61
C ALA A 398 -0.69 36.88 49.66
N LEU A 399 0.49 37.09 50.25
CA LEU A 399 1.16 38.41 50.30
C LEU A 399 1.47 39.00 48.92
N LYS A 400 1.49 38.20 47.85
CA LYS A 400 1.69 38.67 46.46
C LYS A 400 0.46 39.37 45.88
N PHE A 401 -0.69 39.27 46.54
CA PHE A 401 -1.96 39.79 46.06
C PHE A 401 -2.50 40.82 47.05
N THR A 402 -3.11 41.87 46.51
CA THR A 402 -3.70 42.97 47.30
C THR A 402 -5.22 42.83 47.45
N ARG A 403 -5.85 41.99 46.62
CA ARG A 403 -7.31 41.78 46.59
C ARG A 403 -7.64 40.29 46.65
N HIS A 404 -8.71 39.94 47.37
CA HIS A 404 -9.16 38.56 47.51
C HIS A 404 -9.50 37.87 46.16
N GLY A 405 -10.12 38.58 45.22
CA GLY A 405 -10.48 37.99 43.91
C GLY A 405 -9.24 37.60 43.10
N ASP A 406 -8.21 38.46 43.11
CA ASP A 406 -6.96 38.23 42.40
C ASP A 406 -6.18 37.06 43.01
N PHE A 407 -6.20 36.91 44.34
CA PHE A 407 -5.65 35.74 45.03
C PHE A 407 -6.40 34.44 44.68
N GLN A 408 -7.74 34.50 44.64
CA GLN A 408 -8.56 33.35 44.29
C GLN A 408 -8.32 32.88 42.85
N GLU A 409 -8.14 33.80 41.90
CA GLU A 409 -7.92 33.45 40.49
C GLU A 409 -6.46 33.14 40.17
N GLY A 410 -5.52 33.94 40.68
CA GLY A 410 -4.08 33.86 40.41
C GLY A 410 -3.37 32.76 41.19
N ALA A 411 -3.87 32.40 42.39
CA ALA A 411 -3.29 31.37 43.25
C ALA A 411 -4.34 30.37 43.74
N ARG A 412 -5.19 29.87 42.81
CA ARG A 412 -6.29 28.89 43.06
C ARG A 412 -5.93 27.74 44.00
N GLY A 413 -4.72 27.20 43.87
CA GLY A 413 -4.27 26.07 44.71
C GLY A 413 -4.06 26.45 46.18
N ALA A 414 -3.42 27.59 46.44
CA ALA A 414 -3.18 28.11 47.78
C ALA A 414 -4.49 28.63 48.41
N SER A 415 -5.28 29.38 47.64
CA SER A 415 -6.55 29.94 48.09
C SER A 415 -7.58 28.86 48.43
N ALA A 416 -7.73 27.83 47.59
CA ALA A 416 -8.61 26.70 47.87
C ALA A 416 -8.14 25.86 49.07
N ALA A 417 -6.83 25.65 49.24
CA ALA A 417 -6.30 24.94 50.40
C ALA A 417 -6.54 25.71 51.71
N ALA A 418 -6.31 27.02 51.71
CA ALA A 418 -6.55 27.89 52.85
C ALA A 418 -8.04 27.97 53.23
N ILE A 419 -8.96 27.96 52.25
CA ILE A 419 -10.41 27.87 52.51
C ILE A 419 -10.75 26.51 53.13
N ARG A 420 -10.26 25.42 52.54
CA ARG A 420 -10.54 24.05 52.99
C ARG A 420 -10.00 23.79 54.41
N LEU A 421 -8.87 24.39 54.77
CA LEU A 421 -8.21 24.21 56.07
C LEU A 421 -8.53 25.33 57.09
N GLY A 422 -9.41 26.27 56.75
CA GLY A 422 -9.97 27.24 57.68
C GLY A 422 -9.10 28.46 58.02
N PHE A 423 -7.89 28.59 57.48
CA PHE A 423 -6.98 29.72 57.78
C PHE A 423 -6.99 30.83 56.73
N TYR A 424 -7.94 30.84 55.79
CA TYR A 424 -7.97 31.83 54.71
C TYR A 424 -8.08 33.27 55.21
N ASP A 425 -8.93 33.53 56.21
CA ASP A 425 -9.10 34.89 56.74
C ASP A 425 -7.84 35.39 57.45
N GLU A 426 -7.10 34.49 58.11
CA GLU A 426 -5.84 34.82 58.77
C GLU A 426 -4.74 35.24 57.79
N ILE A 427 -4.62 34.56 56.63
CA ILE A 427 -3.58 34.85 55.63
C ILE A 427 -3.97 35.99 54.67
N THR A 428 -5.20 36.50 54.76
CA THR A 428 -5.70 37.57 53.88
C THR A 428 -6.10 38.83 54.64
N THR A 429 -5.63 38.99 55.89
CA THR A 429 -5.85 40.18 56.74
C THR A 429 -5.35 41.47 56.12
N HIS A 430 -4.31 41.42 55.29
CA HIS A 430 -3.78 42.57 54.56
C HIS A 430 -4.61 42.94 53.32
N MET A 431 -5.56 42.10 52.92
CA MET A 431 -6.43 42.35 51.77
C MET A 431 -7.69 43.11 52.23
N GLY A 432 -8.08 44.15 51.48
CA GLY A 432 -9.26 44.96 51.79
C GLY A 432 -10.58 44.17 51.78
N PRO A 433 -11.68 44.76 52.28
CA PRO A 433 -12.93 44.05 52.60
C PRO A 433 -13.50 43.28 51.41
N ARG A 434 -14.00 42.07 51.68
CA ARG A 434 -14.66 41.22 50.68
C ARG A 434 -15.93 41.91 50.17
N ARG A 435 -16.07 42.05 48.85
CA ARG A 435 -17.34 42.50 48.27
C ARG A 435 -18.43 41.49 48.61
N PRO A 436 -19.61 41.93 49.10
CA PRO A 436 -20.71 41.01 49.37
C PRO A 436 -21.10 40.29 48.08
N ARG A 437 -21.34 38.97 48.19
CA ARG A 437 -21.88 38.18 47.09
C ARG A 437 -23.21 38.82 46.68
N ARG A 438 -23.33 39.24 45.41
CA ARG A 438 -24.63 39.60 44.85
C ARG A 438 -25.56 38.40 45.04
N ALA A 439 -26.59 38.57 45.86
CA ALA A 439 -27.67 37.60 45.97
C ALA A 439 -28.22 37.36 44.56
N ARG A 440 -28.26 36.08 44.16
CA ARG A 440 -28.81 35.64 42.88
C ARG A 440 -30.28 35.31 43.03
#